data_AF-A0A354I346-F1
#
_entry.id   AF-A0A354I346-F1
#
_cell.length_a   1.000
_cell.length_b   1.000
_cell.length_c   1.000
_cell.angle_alpha   90.00
_cell.angle_beta   90.00
_cell.angle_gamma   90.00
#
_symmetry.space_group_name_H-M   'P 1'
#
loop_
_entity.id
_entity.type
_entity.pdbx_description
1 polymer ?
#
loop_
_entity_poly.entity_id
_entity_poly.type
_entity_poly.pdbx_seq_one_letter_code
_entity_poly.pdbx_strand_id
1 'polypeptide(L)'
;MNNKKWKQFDAFVEKCEENLFGKNKNNSCWQEAYSILTDIVKEGRRKNPDFPKKLYELDDRTDFEHDVQSFLDDYFDMMEDYEKYEVILRSAEEMLTLFDWDESDIADIYFPKASALSLLNRNKEAVEFCQAWLNDYPGNIFAVTALIYAMINQYKNGDGTSLDSARELIEQYIQPDTECTDDNDILFTAASLFYETIGDKETQKQVDDRINAYEAQLDEMMTQYDDDDDEFFF
;
A
#
# COMPACT_ATOMS: atom_id res chain seq x y z
N MET A 1 -15.61 -18.22 -16.30
CA MET A 1 -16.14 -16.84 -16.42
C MET A 1 -16.22 -16.43 -17.89
N ASN A 2 -16.82 -15.28 -18.24
CA ASN A 2 -16.91 -14.81 -19.62
C ASN A 2 -15.49 -14.50 -20.17
N ASN A 3 -14.93 -15.44 -20.94
CA ASN A 3 -13.55 -15.43 -21.45
C ASN A 3 -13.18 -14.14 -22.21
N LYS A 4 -14.15 -13.43 -22.80
CA LYS A 4 -13.87 -12.21 -23.56
C LYS A 4 -13.41 -11.04 -22.68
N LYS A 5 -14.02 -10.83 -21.51
CA LYS A 5 -13.67 -9.67 -20.66
C LYS A 5 -12.30 -9.86 -20.00
N TRP A 6 -12.00 -11.07 -19.56
CA TRP A 6 -10.67 -11.42 -19.04
C TRP A 6 -9.58 -11.16 -20.06
N LYS A 7 -9.72 -11.65 -21.30
CA LYS A 7 -8.78 -11.32 -22.38
C LYS A 7 -8.61 -9.83 -22.66
N GLN A 8 -9.65 -9.03 -22.41
CA GLN A 8 -9.55 -7.58 -22.55
C GLN A 8 -8.79 -6.97 -21.38
N PHE A 9 -9.04 -7.45 -20.16
CA PHE A 9 -8.28 -7.08 -18.98
C PHE A 9 -6.79 -7.37 -19.20
N ASP A 10 -6.43 -8.62 -19.53
CA ASP A 10 -5.03 -9.03 -19.76
C ASP A 10 -4.34 -8.17 -20.82
N ALA A 11 -5.02 -7.89 -21.93
CA ALA A 11 -4.48 -7.06 -23.01
C ALA A 11 -4.26 -5.59 -22.59
N PHE A 12 -5.00 -5.08 -21.61
CA PHE A 12 -4.74 -3.75 -21.05
C PHE A 12 -3.63 -3.76 -20.01
N VAL A 13 -3.52 -4.82 -19.20
CA VAL A 13 -2.42 -5.00 -18.23
C VAL A 13 -1.08 -5.11 -18.96
N GLU A 14 -0.96 -5.99 -19.95
CA GLU A 14 0.25 -6.15 -20.78
C GLU A 14 0.65 -4.80 -21.41
N LYS A 15 -0.33 -4.07 -21.95
CA LYS A 15 -0.10 -2.73 -22.51
C LYS A 15 0.38 -1.74 -21.45
N CYS A 16 -0.05 -1.85 -20.21
CA CYS A 16 0.39 -0.97 -19.12
C CYS A 16 1.83 -1.24 -18.74
N GLU A 17 2.20 -2.50 -18.55
CA GLU A 17 3.56 -2.93 -18.28
C GLU A 17 4.52 -2.47 -19.40
N GLU A 18 4.13 -2.64 -20.67
CA GLU A 18 4.91 -2.11 -21.81
C GLU A 18 5.12 -0.59 -21.74
N ASN A 19 4.16 0.17 -21.19
CA ASN A 19 4.30 1.62 -21.04
C ASN A 19 5.25 2.00 -19.91
N LEU A 20 5.44 1.16 -18.88
CA LEU A 20 6.42 1.39 -17.81
C LEU A 20 7.85 1.40 -18.36
N PHE A 21 8.16 0.45 -19.25
CA PHE A 21 9.47 0.37 -19.93
C PHE A 21 9.58 1.29 -21.15
N GLY A 22 8.45 1.81 -21.64
CA GLY A 22 8.35 2.68 -22.80
C GLY A 22 8.50 4.17 -22.50
N LYS A 23 8.73 4.99 -23.53
CA LYS A 23 8.67 6.47 -23.42
C LYS A 23 7.22 7.01 -23.42
N ASN A 24 6.22 6.13 -23.34
CA ASN A 24 4.82 6.50 -23.50
C ASN A 24 4.23 6.94 -22.16
N LYS A 25 3.87 8.22 -22.06
CA LYS A 25 3.24 8.79 -20.86
C LYS A 25 1.72 8.55 -20.81
N ASN A 26 1.14 7.84 -21.78
CA ASN A 26 -0.28 7.54 -21.75
C ASN A 26 -0.57 6.39 -20.78
N ASN A 27 -1.15 6.74 -19.64
CA ASN A 27 -1.49 5.85 -18.54
C ASN A 27 -2.98 5.48 -18.51
N SER A 28 -3.74 5.75 -19.58
CA SER A 28 -5.17 5.42 -19.64
C SER A 28 -5.44 3.94 -19.45
N CYS A 29 -4.49 3.09 -19.83
CA CYS A 29 -4.62 1.64 -19.79
C CYS A 29 -4.92 1.14 -18.36
N TRP A 30 -4.35 1.76 -17.32
CA TRP A 30 -4.54 1.35 -15.93
C TRP A 30 -5.99 1.52 -15.50
N GLN A 31 -6.58 2.67 -15.83
CA GLN A 31 -7.99 2.94 -15.56
C GLN A 31 -8.92 2.11 -16.46
N GLU A 32 -8.50 1.78 -17.68
CA GLU A 32 -9.24 0.90 -18.60
C GLU A 32 -9.27 -0.54 -18.07
N ALA A 33 -8.13 -1.08 -17.63
CA ALA A 33 -8.01 -2.40 -17.01
C ALA A 33 -8.84 -2.48 -15.72
N TYR A 34 -8.66 -1.51 -14.80
CA TYR A 34 -9.43 -1.43 -13.56
C TYR A 34 -10.94 -1.38 -13.81
N SER A 35 -11.38 -0.56 -14.79
CA SER A 35 -12.78 -0.50 -15.18
C SER A 35 -13.31 -1.87 -15.62
N ILE A 36 -12.56 -2.60 -16.45
CA ILE A 36 -12.93 -3.95 -16.91
C ILE A 36 -13.00 -4.94 -15.75
N LEU A 37 -12.04 -4.90 -14.82
CA LEU A 37 -12.01 -5.74 -13.63
C LEU A 37 -13.28 -5.57 -12.79
N THR A 38 -13.64 -4.32 -12.45
CA THR A 38 -14.87 -4.05 -11.68
C THR A 38 -16.11 -4.56 -12.41
N ASP A 39 -16.12 -4.45 -13.74
CA ASP A 39 -17.18 -4.91 -14.62
C ASP A 39 -17.31 -6.46 -14.64
N ILE A 40 -16.18 -7.17 -14.58
CA ILE A 40 -16.12 -8.63 -14.46
C ILE A 40 -16.76 -9.05 -13.14
N VAL A 41 -16.38 -8.41 -12.02
CA VAL A 41 -16.87 -8.72 -10.68
C VAL A 41 -18.37 -8.47 -10.57
N LYS A 42 -18.83 -7.28 -10.96
CA LYS A 42 -20.25 -6.89 -10.93
C LYS A 42 -21.11 -7.80 -11.79
N GLU A 43 -20.69 -8.09 -13.02
CA GLU A 43 -21.44 -8.98 -13.91
C GLU A 43 -21.42 -10.43 -13.41
N GLY A 44 -20.29 -10.88 -12.88
CA GLY A 44 -20.10 -12.18 -12.28
C GLY A 44 -21.10 -12.44 -11.16
N ARG A 45 -21.18 -11.51 -10.19
CA ARG A 45 -22.11 -11.58 -9.05
C ARG A 45 -23.57 -11.51 -9.44
N ARG A 46 -23.90 -10.71 -10.47
CA ARG A 46 -25.28 -10.66 -11.00
C ARG A 46 -25.75 -12.00 -11.57
N LYS A 47 -24.82 -12.78 -12.13
CA LYS A 47 -25.12 -14.07 -12.77
C LYS A 47 -24.95 -15.26 -11.84
N ASN A 48 -24.06 -15.16 -10.85
CA ASN A 48 -23.71 -16.22 -9.94
C ASN A 48 -23.63 -15.67 -8.50
N PRO A 49 -24.56 -16.06 -7.60
CA PRO A 49 -24.48 -15.71 -6.18
C PRO A 49 -23.19 -16.21 -5.50
N ASP A 50 -22.62 -17.32 -5.99
CA ASP A 50 -21.36 -17.91 -5.49
C ASP A 50 -20.15 -17.35 -6.26
N PHE A 51 -20.22 -16.09 -6.66
CA PHE A 51 -19.06 -15.40 -7.25
C PHE A 51 -18.15 -14.92 -6.11
N PRO A 52 -16.81 -15.02 -6.28
CA PRO A 52 -15.82 -14.59 -5.30
C PRO A 52 -16.17 -13.27 -4.61
N LYS A 53 -16.01 -13.28 -3.30
CA LYS A 53 -16.24 -12.11 -2.45
C LYS A 53 -14.93 -11.47 -2.04
N LYS A 54 -13.87 -12.26 -1.86
CA LYS A 54 -12.51 -11.78 -1.61
C LYS A 54 -11.70 -11.71 -2.91
N LEU A 55 -10.63 -10.92 -2.90
CA LEU A 55 -9.72 -10.82 -4.05
C LEU A 55 -8.99 -12.14 -4.31
N TYR A 56 -8.38 -12.75 -3.29
CA TYR A 56 -7.68 -14.03 -3.46
C TYR A 56 -8.60 -15.12 -4.05
N GLU A 57 -9.88 -15.15 -3.66
CA GLU A 57 -10.86 -16.10 -4.20
C GLU A 57 -11.13 -15.88 -5.69
N LEU A 58 -10.96 -14.65 -6.17
CA LEU A 58 -11.10 -14.32 -7.58
C LEU A 58 -9.95 -14.91 -8.38
N ASP A 59 -8.72 -14.74 -7.88
CA ASP A 59 -7.52 -15.28 -8.49
C ASP A 59 -7.48 -16.81 -8.43
N ASP A 60 -7.75 -17.42 -7.27
CA ASP A 60 -7.85 -18.88 -7.11
C ASP A 60 -8.86 -19.49 -8.08
N ARG A 61 -10.02 -18.83 -8.26
CA ARG A 61 -11.04 -19.29 -9.21
C ARG A 61 -10.57 -19.25 -10.66
N THR A 62 -9.61 -18.40 -10.98
CA THR A 62 -9.00 -18.29 -12.30
C THR A 62 -7.64 -19.00 -12.38
N ASP A 63 -7.29 -19.83 -11.39
CA ASP A 63 -5.99 -20.50 -11.32
C ASP A 63 -4.82 -19.51 -11.44
N PHE A 64 -5.00 -18.32 -10.84
CA PHE A 64 -4.07 -17.19 -10.87
C PHE A 64 -3.68 -16.71 -12.27
N GLU A 65 -4.46 -17.05 -13.32
CA GLU A 65 -4.16 -16.69 -14.73
C GLU A 65 -4.05 -15.18 -14.97
N HIS A 66 -4.73 -14.37 -14.16
CA HIS A 66 -4.88 -12.92 -14.37
C HIS A 66 -4.16 -12.05 -13.34
N ASP A 67 -3.64 -12.65 -12.26
CA ASP A 67 -2.91 -11.98 -11.18
C ASP A 67 -3.54 -10.64 -10.73
N VAL A 68 -4.80 -10.69 -10.32
CA VAL A 68 -5.60 -9.49 -10.02
C VAL A 68 -5.05 -8.74 -8.81
N GLN A 69 -4.56 -9.45 -7.79
CA GLN A 69 -3.95 -8.82 -6.62
C GLN A 69 -2.75 -7.96 -7.02
N SER A 70 -1.76 -8.52 -7.71
CA SER A 70 -0.56 -7.78 -8.14
C SER A 70 -0.93 -6.61 -9.06
N PHE A 71 -1.90 -6.79 -9.96
CA PHE A 71 -2.41 -5.69 -10.77
C PHE A 71 -2.98 -4.53 -9.94
N LEU A 72 -3.68 -4.81 -8.84
CA LEU A 72 -4.30 -3.76 -8.02
C LEU A 72 -3.24 -2.95 -7.26
N ASP A 73 -2.19 -3.60 -6.78
CA ASP A 73 -1.07 -2.93 -6.12
C ASP A 73 -0.40 -1.96 -7.10
N ASP A 74 0.00 -2.46 -8.27
CA ASP A 74 0.56 -1.64 -9.36
C ASP A 74 -0.40 -0.52 -9.77
N TYR A 75 -1.70 -0.80 -9.83
CA TYR A 75 -2.70 0.20 -10.20
C TYR A 75 -2.69 1.39 -9.24
N PHE A 76 -2.66 1.14 -7.92
CA PHE A 76 -2.65 2.21 -6.92
C PHE A 76 -1.34 2.99 -6.94
N ASP A 77 -0.20 2.31 -7.00
CA ASP A 77 1.12 2.93 -7.11
C ASP A 77 1.21 3.83 -8.34
N MET A 78 0.76 3.35 -9.48
CA MET A 78 0.76 4.14 -10.70
C MET A 78 -0.20 5.33 -10.61
N MET A 79 -1.36 5.19 -9.96
CA MET A 79 -2.24 6.34 -9.75
C MET A 79 -1.61 7.39 -8.83
N GLU A 80 -0.79 6.99 -7.86
CA GLU A 80 -0.03 7.90 -6.99
C GLU A 80 1.07 8.61 -7.77
N ASP A 81 1.89 7.87 -8.52
CA ASP A 81 2.95 8.39 -9.40
C ASP A 81 2.44 9.42 -10.42
N TYR A 82 1.21 9.23 -10.91
CA TYR A 82 0.55 10.14 -11.84
C TYR A 82 -0.27 11.24 -11.16
N GLU A 83 -0.15 11.38 -9.84
CA GLU A 83 -0.83 12.34 -8.98
C GLU A 83 -2.36 12.33 -9.16
N LYS A 84 -2.94 11.14 -9.34
CA LYS A 84 -4.38 10.90 -9.54
C LYS A 84 -5.10 10.61 -8.23
N TYR A 85 -4.85 11.42 -7.20
CA TYR A 85 -5.36 11.18 -5.84
C TYR A 85 -6.90 11.06 -5.76
N GLU A 86 -7.66 11.88 -6.50
CA GLU A 86 -9.13 11.75 -6.56
C GLU A 86 -9.61 10.46 -7.25
N VAL A 87 -8.79 9.88 -8.12
CA VAL A 87 -9.05 8.55 -8.70
C VAL A 87 -8.78 7.48 -7.64
N ILE A 88 -7.65 7.57 -6.91
CA ILE A 88 -7.34 6.65 -5.80
C ILE A 88 -8.49 6.60 -4.80
N LEU A 89 -8.97 7.76 -4.32
CA LEU A 89 -10.07 7.80 -3.35
C LEU A 89 -11.33 7.11 -3.87
N ARG A 90 -11.72 7.38 -5.12
CA ARG A 90 -12.89 6.74 -5.72
C ARG A 90 -12.71 5.24 -5.91
N SER A 91 -11.54 4.80 -6.37
CA SER A 91 -11.24 3.39 -6.60
C SER A 91 -11.18 2.62 -5.29
N ALA A 92 -10.58 3.20 -4.24
CA ALA A 92 -10.57 2.62 -2.90
C ALA A 92 -12.00 2.44 -2.36
N GLU A 93 -12.86 3.47 -2.43
CA GLU A 93 -14.27 3.33 -2.01
C GLU A 93 -15.00 2.24 -2.81
N GLU A 94 -14.77 2.16 -4.12
CA GLU A 94 -15.37 1.14 -4.95
C GLU A 94 -14.87 -0.27 -4.56
N MET A 95 -13.57 -0.45 -4.35
CA MET A 95 -12.97 -1.71 -3.89
C MET A 95 -13.52 -2.16 -2.54
N LEU A 96 -13.70 -1.24 -1.59
CA LEU A 96 -14.30 -1.51 -0.27
C LEU A 96 -15.76 -1.94 -0.36
N THR A 97 -16.48 -1.50 -1.40
CA THR A 97 -17.85 -1.99 -1.66
C THR A 97 -17.88 -3.28 -2.47
N LEU A 98 -16.84 -3.53 -3.27
CA LEU A 98 -16.76 -4.66 -4.18
C LEU A 98 -16.09 -5.87 -3.55
N PHE A 99 -15.36 -5.80 -2.46
CA PHE A 99 -14.75 -7.00 -1.88
C PHE A 99 -14.96 -7.06 -0.38
N ASP A 100 -14.98 -8.29 0.13
CA ASP A 100 -14.85 -8.56 1.55
C ASP A 100 -13.36 -8.52 1.87
N TRP A 101 -12.98 -7.75 2.89
CA TRP A 101 -11.60 -7.54 3.30
C TRP A 101 -11.41 -8.01 4.74
N ASP A 102 -10.23 -8.52 5.05
CA ASP A 102 -9.79 -8.82 6.41
C ASP A 102 -8.55 -8.01 6.76
N GLU A 103 -8.05 -8.20 7.98
CA GLU A 103 -6.94 -7.40 8.52
C GLU A 103 -5.64 -7.53 7.70
N SER A 104 -5.39 -8.68 7.06
CA SER A 104 -4.15 -8.90 6.33
C SER A 104 -4.07 -8.12 5.02
N ASP A 105 -5.22 -7.91 4.37
CA ASP A 105 -5.25 -7.40 2.99
C ASP A 105 -5.89 -6.00 2.91
N ILE A 106 -6.54 -5.51 3.98
CA ILE A 106 -7.18 -4.19 3.97
C ILE A 106 -6.18 -3.04 3.84
N ALA A 107 -4.94 -3.28 4.25
CA ALA A 107 -3.86 -2.28 4.21
C ALA A 107 -3.62 -1.79 2.77
N ASP A 108 -3.69 -2.68 1.78
CA ASP A 108 -3.47 -2.40 0.35
C ASP A 108 -4.46 -1.36 -0.20
N ILE A 109 -5.63 -1.21 0.44
CA ILE A 109 -6.63 -0.20 0.07
C ILE A 109 -6.57 1.02 0.98
N TYR A 110 -6.39 0.80 2.28
CA TYR A 110 -6.46 1.87 3.25
C TYR A 110 -5.22 2.78 3.20
N PHE A 111 -4.03 2.25 2.92
CA PHE A 111 -2.81 3.05 2.79
C PHE A 111 -2.89 4.05 1.62
N PRO A 112 -3.15 3.61 0.36
CA PRO A 112 -3.26 4.55 -0.75
C PRO A 112 -4.35 5.59 -0.53
N LYS A 113 -5.48 5.19 0.10
CA LYS A 113 -6.55 6.14 0.47
C LYS A 113 -6.07 7.19 1.48
N ALA A 114 -5.38 6.79 2.54
CA ALA A 114 -4.84 7.71 3.54
C ALA A 114 -3.77 8.67 2.95
N SER A 115 -2.88 8.13 2.10
CA SER A 115 -1.89 8.91 1.35
C SER A 115 -2.57 9.95 0.46
N ALA A 116 -3.52 9.53 -0.38
CA ALA A 116 -4.27 10.40 -1.28
C ALA A 116 -5.03 11.52 -0.54
N LEU A 117 -5.64 11.24 0.62
CA LEU A 117 -6.27 12.28 1.46
C LEU A 117 -5.24 13.34 1.89
N SER A 118 -4.07 12.91 2.36
CA SER A 118 -3.00 13.81 2.80
C SER A 118 -2.43 14.65 1.64
N LEU A 119 -2.20 14.03 0.48
CA LEU A 119 -1.67 14.71 -0.72
C LEU A 119 -2.67 15.72 -1.31
N LEU A 120 -3.97 15.52 -1.09
CA LEU A 120 -5.03 16.49 -1.38
C LEU A 120 -5.21 17.57 -0.30
N ASN A 121 -4.33 17.64 0.70
CA ASN A 121 -4.42 18.53 1.87
C ASN A 121 -5.68 18.33 2.72
N ARG A 122 -6.32 17.16 2.65
CA ARG A 122 -7.47 16.77 3.48
C ARG A 122 -7.01 16.12 4.79
N ASN A 123 -6.02 16.72 5.45
CA ASN A 123 -5.26 16.06 6.51
C ASN A 123 -6.09 15.70 7.74
N LYS A 124 -7.08 16.52 8.10
CA LYS A 124 -8.01 16.20 9.20
C LYS A 124 -8.80 14.93 8.91
N GLU A 125 -9.28 14.79 7.68
CA GLU A 125 -10.00 13.61 7.24
C GLU A 125 -9.07 12.39 7.16
N ALA A 126 -7.82 12.58 6.73
CA ALA A 126 -6.80 11.51 6.76
C ALA A 126 -6.58 10.99 8.19
N VAL A 127 -6.41 11.89 9.17
CA VAL A 127 -6.22 11.50 10.58
C VAL A 127 -7.46 10.81 11.14
N GLU A 128 -8.66 11.36 10.89
CA GLU A 128 -9.92 10.74 11.33
C GLU A 128 -10.10 9.34 10.72
N PHE A 129 -9.78 9.18 9.45
CA PHE A 129 -9.82 7.90 8.74
C PHE A 129 -8.83 6.88 9.32
N CYS A 130 -7.55 7.24 9.46
CA CYS A 130 -6.53 6.35 10.01
C CYS A 130 -6.80 5.99 11.47
N GLN A 131 -7.36 6.93 12.25
CA GLN A 131 -7.75 6.65 13.64
C GLN A 131 -8.90 5.64 13.71
N ALA A 132 -9.88 5.75 12.82
CA ALA A 132 -10.96 4.76 12.71
C ALA A 132 -10.40 3.38 12.30
N TRP A 133 -9.49 3.35 11.33
CA TRP A 133 -8.79 2.13 10.92
C TRP A 133 -8.08 1.45 12.10
N LEU A 134 -7.27 2.19 12.86
CA LEU A 134 -6.58 1.64 14.04
C LEU A 134 -7.54 1.16 15.14
N ASN A 135 -8.73 1.77 15.27
CA ASN A 135 -9.74 1.32 16.22
C ASN A 135 -10.39 -0.01 15.81
N ASP A 136 -10.58 -0.22 14.49
CA ASP A 136 -11.14 -1.46 13.96
C ASP A 136 -10.12 -2.61 14.02
N TYR A 137 -8.83 -2.32 13.84
CA TYR A 137 -7.72 -3.29 13.97
C TYR A 137 -6.62 -2.81 14.93
N PRO A 138 -6.85 -2.87 16.26
CA PRO A 138 -5.88 -2.44 17.25
C PRO A 138 -4.61 -3.31 17.20
N GLY A 139 -3.44 -2.67 17.11
CA GLY A 139 -2.16 -3.38 17.00
C GLY A 139 -1.66 -3.54 15.58
N ASN A 140 -2.48 -3.23 14.57
CA ASN A 140 -2.10 -3.32 13.17
C ASN A 140 -1.03 -2.25 12.84
N ILE A 141 0.18 -2.71 12.49
CA ILE A 141 1.33 -1.83 12.23
C ILE A 141 1.06 -0.89 11.06
N PHE A 142 0.37 -1.37 10.02
CA PHE A 142 0.00 -0.56 8.86
C PHE A 142 -0.90 0.62 9.26
N ALA A 143 -1.93 0.36 10.08
CA ALA A 143 -2.83 1.40 10.59
C ALA A 143 -2.10 2.43 11.47
N VAL A 144 -1.21 1.98 12.36
CA VAL A 144 -0.39 2.86 13.21
C VAL A 144 0.50 3.77 12.35
N THR A 145 1.19 3.18 11.39
CA THR A 145 2.09 3.88 10.46
C THR A 145 1.34 4.92 9.63
N ALA A 146 0.20 4.55 9.04
CA ALA A 146 -0.64 5.47 8.26
C ALA A 146 -1.14 6.65 9.10
N LEU A 147 -1.50 6.40 10.36
CA LEU A 147 -1.92 7.44 11.30
C LEU A 147 -0.78 8.40 11.64
N ILE A 148 0.43 7.90 11.89
CA ILE A 148 1.61 8.74 12.14
C ILE A 148 1.89 9.64 10.94
N TYR A 149 1.90 9.10 9.72
CA TYR A 149 2.08 9.92 8.51
C TYR A 149 1.00 10.99 8.36
N ALA A 150 -0.27 10.64 8.60
CA ALA A 150 -1.38 11.60 8.54
C ALA A 150 -1.22 12.73 9.57
N MET A 151 -0.81 12.41 10.80
CA MET A 151 -0.55 13.41 11.86
C MET A 151 0.64 14.33 11.51
N ILE A 152 1.73 13.78 10.96
CA ILE A 152 2.88 14.56 10.47
C ILE A 152 2.45 15.53 9.37
N ASN A 153 1.66 15.06 8.39
CA ASN A 153 1.16 15.91 7.32
C ASN A 153 0.23 17.00 7.86
N GLN A 154 -0.66 16.68 8.80
CA GLN A 154 -1.49 17.67 9.48
C GLN A 154 -0.66 18.75 10.18
N TYR A 155 0.34 18.34 10.95
CA TYR A 155 1.27 19.25 11.63
C TYR A 155 2.00 20.18 10.64
N LYS A 156 2.54 19.62 9.55
CA LYS A 156 3.26 20.38 8.51
C LYS A 156 2.38 21.43 7.82
N ASN A 157 1.06 21.22 7.78
CA ASN A 157 0.10 22.21 7.26
C ASN A 157 -0.11 23.42 8.19
N GLY A 158 0.54 23.46 9.36
CA GLY A 158 0.61 24.65 10.21
C GLY A 158 -0.69 25.00 10.92
N ASP A 159 -1.58 24.02 11.12
CA ASP A 159 -2.88 24.23 11.79
C ASP A 159 -2.78 24.28 13.33
N GLY A 160 -1.57 24.18 13.88
CA GLY A 160 -1.29 24.22 15.31
C GLY A 160 -1.54 22.90 16.05
N THR A 161 -1.79 21.81 15.33
CA THR A 161 -1.92 20.46 15.91
C THR A 161 -0.61 20.04 16.57
N SER A 162 -0.68 19.36 17.73
CA SER A 162 0.50 18.79 18.39
C SER A 162 0.84 17.42 17.80
N LEU A 163 2.11 17.05 17.88
CA LEU A 163 2.64 15.75 17.48
C LEU A 163 2.79 14.77 18.67
N ASP A 164 2.26 15.11 19.85
CA ASP A 164 2.37 14.28 21.06
C ASP A 164 1.74 12.89 20.87
N SER A 165 0.57 12.81 20.23
CA SER A 165 -0.07 11.50 19.99
C SER A 165 0.71 10.62 19.02
N ALA A 166 1.37 11.21 18.01
CA ALA A 166 2.25 10.45 17.12
C ALA A 166 3.49 9.94 17.87
N ARG A 167 4.05 10.74 18.79
CA ARG A 167 5.13 10.31 19.69
C ARG A 167 4.70 9.13 20.56
N GLU A 168 3.54 9.24 21.22
CA GLU A 168 3.01 8.18 22.10
C GLU A 168 2.84 6.86 21.34
N LEU A 169 2.35 6.91 20.09
CA LEU A 169 2.26 5.73 19.23
C LEU A 169 3.65 5.16 18.91
N ILE A 170 4.60 5.98 18.49
CA ILE A 170 5.97 5.50 18.20
C ILE A 170 6.59 4.86 19.45
N GLU A 171 6.51 5.52 20.59
CA GLU A 171 7.07 5.04 21.87
C GLU A 171 6.31 3.82 22.43
N GLN A 172 5.08 3.54 21.97
CA GLN A 172 4.37 2.32 22.31
C GLN A 172 4.90 1.10 21.55
N TYR A 173 5.18 1.25 20.25
CA TYR A 173 5.53 0.12 19.36
C TYR A 173 7.04 -0.04 19.13
N ILE A 174 7.82 1.05 19.20
CA ILE A 174 9.28 1.04 19.06
C ILE A 174 9.91 1.26 20.44
N GLN A 175 10.16 0.16 21.15
CA GLN A 175 10.92 0.13 22.39
C GLN A 175 12.44 0.12 22.10
N PRO A 176 13.30 0.37 23.11
CA PRO A 176 14.76 0.33 22.91
C PRO A 176 15.30 -1.01 22.39
N ASP A 177 14.62 -2.12 22.68
CA ASP A 177 14.96 -3.48 22.25
C ASP A 177 14.15 -3.95 21.02
N THR A 178 13.25 -3.12 20.48
CA THR A 178 12.56 -3.43 19.23
C THR A 178 13.56 -3.36 18.08
N GLU A 179 13.74 -4.48 17.39
CA GLU A 179 14.49 -4.60 16.14
C GLU A 179 13.61 -4.21 14.94
N CYS A 180 14.25 -3.65 13.90
CA CYS A 180 13.62 -3.41 12.62
C CYS A 180 13.65 -4.71 11.79
N THR A 181 12.53 -5.05 11.17
CA THR A 181 12.29 -6.31 10.44
C THR A 181 11.30 -6.07 9.30
N ASP A 182 11.09 -7.04 8.41
CA ASP A 182 10.11 -6.96 7.32
C ASP A 182 8.69 -6.60 7.80
N ASP A 183 8.31 -7.00 9.02
CA ASP A 183 6.96 -6.79 9.55
C ASP A 183 6.72 -5.35 10.06
N ASN A 184 7.77 -4.55 10.28
CA ASN A 184 7.67 -3.27 10.98
C ASN A 184 8.57 -2.14 10.45
N ASP A 185 9.34 -2.38 9.38
CA ASP A 185 10.22 -1.41 8.73
C ASP A 185 9.50 -0.11 8.34
N ILE A 186 8.25 -0.21 7.87
CA ILE A 186 7.41 0.94 7.52
C ILE A 186 7.16 1.85 8.72
N LEU A 187 7.05 1.29 9.93
CA LEU A 187 6.83 2.04 11.16
C LEU A 187 8.11 2.74 11.59
N PHE A 188 9.27 2.08 11.46
CA PHE A 188 10.57 2.69 11.69
C PHE A 188 10.81 3.86 10.74
N THR A 189 10.44 3.72 9.47
CA THR A 189 10.55 4.79 8.48
C THR A 189 9.65 5.98 8.83
N ALA A 190 8.42 5.73 9.28
CA ALA A 190 7.54 6.78 9.79
C ALA A 190 8.10 7.45 11.06
N ALA A 191 8.71 6.68 11.96
CA ALA A 191 9.35 7.20 13.17
C ALA A 191 10.58 8.08 12.85
N SER A 192 11.41 7.69 11.88
CA SER A 192 12.52 8.52 11.43
C SER A 192 12.02 9.88 10.90
N LEU A 193 11.01 9.86 10.03
CA LEU A 193 10.38 11.09 9.52
C LEU A 193 9.77 11.93 10.64
N PHE A 194 9.18 11.30 11.65
CA PHE A 194 8.65 11.98 12.84
C PHE A 194 9.75 12.75 13.57
N TYR A 195 10.84 12.07 13.97
CA TYR A 195 11.93 12.68 14.72
C TYR A 195 12.66 13.74 13.90
N GLU A 196 12.78 13.54 12.58
CA GLU A 196 13.24 14.57 11.66
C GLU A 196 12.35 15.82 11.72
N THR A 197 11.02 15.64 11.63
CA THR A 197 10.03 16.71 11.56
C THR A 197 10.04 17.59 12.81
N ILE A 198 10.27 17.01 13.98
CA ILE A 198 10.37 17.75 15.25
C ILE A 198 11.80 18.25 15.57
N GLY A 199 12.79 17.89 14.75
CA GLY A 199 14.18 18.30 14.90
C GLY A 199 14.99 17.52 15.93
N ASP A 200 14.52 16.35 16.36
CA ASP A 200 15.23 15.45 17.29
C ASP A 200 16.23 14.57 16.54
N LYS A 201 17.40 15.15 16.23
CA LYS A 201 18.44 14.49 15.44
C LYS A 201 19.13 13.32 16.13
N GLU A 202 19.11 13.28 17.47
CA GLU A 202 19.72 12.18 18.21
C GLU A 202 18.84 10.92 18.11
N THR A 203 17.55 11.06 18.40
CA THR A 203 16.61 9.93 18.32
C THR A 203 16.39 9.50 16.87
N GLN A 204 16.31 10.44 15.92
CA GLN A 204 16.26 10.12 14.49
C GLN A 204 17.41 9.17 14.10
N LYS A 205 18.65 9.52 14.47
CA LYS A 205 19.82 8.70 14.15
C LYS A 205 19.74 7.30 14.75
N GLN A 206 19.23 7.14 15.98
CA GLN A 206 19.07 5.83 16.60
C GLN A 206 18.02 4.96 15.90
N VAL A 207 17.00 5.57 15.32
CA VAL A 207 16.02 4.88 14.47
C VAL A 207 16.67 4.50 13.14
N ASP A 208 17.36 5.44 12.49
CA ASP A 208 18.04 5.22 11.21
C ASP A 208 19.11 4.11 11.31
N ASP A 209 19.89 4.06 12.39
CA ASP A 209 20.89 3.02 12.62
C ASP A 209 20.26 1.61 12.67
N ARG A 210 19.01 1.49 13.15
CA ARG A 210 18.26 0.21 13.18
C ARG A 210 17.69 -0.15 11.80
N ILE A 211 17.20 0.83 11.04
CA ILE A 211 16.77 0.63 9.65
C ILE A 211 17.96 0.14 8.81
N ASN A 212 19.09 0.86 8.86
CA ASN A 212 20.30 0.50 8.12
C ASN A 212 20.85 -0.88 8.50
N ALA A 213 20.72 -1.29 9.77
CA ALA A 213 21.15 -2.61 10.22
C ALA A 213 20.30 -3.73 9.60
N TYR A 214 19.01 -3.50 9.40
CA TYR A 214 18.10 -4.42 8.74
C TYR A 214 18.30 -4.41 7.21
N GLU A 215 18.45 -3.26 6.57
CA GLU A 215 18.78 -3.15 5.14
C GLU A 215 20.09 -3.88 4.81
N ALA A 216 21.12 -3.77 5.66
CA ALA A 216 22.37 -4.51 5.47
C ALA A 216 22.20 -6.03 5.58
N GLN A 217 21.26 -6.52 6.41
CA GLN A 217 20.95 -7.95 6.48
C GLN A 217 20.24 -8.41 5.21
N LEU A 218 19.31 -7.62 4.66
CA LEU A 218 18.66 -7.90 3.38
C LEU A 218 19.68 -7.99 2.24
N ASP A 219 20.60 -7.02 2.16
CA ASP A 219 21.66 -7.00 1.15
C ASP A 219 22.56 -8.25 1.23
N GLU A 220 22.92 -8.68 2.44
CA GLU A 220 23.72 -9.89 2.65
C GLU A 220 22.96 -11.15 2.23
N MET A 221 21.66 -11.25 2.58
CA MET A 221 20.81 -12.36 2.16
C MET A 221 20.71 -12.41 0.63
N MET A 222 20.43 -11.29 -0.04
CA MET A 222 20.36 -11.23 -1.51
C MET A 222 21.68 -11.64 -2.17
N THR A 223 22.81 -11.18 -1.63
CA THR A 223 24.14 -11.56 -2.14
C THR A 223 24.41 -13.06 -1.99
N GLN A 224 23.98 -13.69 -0.88
CA GLN A 224 24.12 -15.13 -0.70
C GLN A 224 23.27 -15.93 -1.69
N TYR A 225 22.05 -15.46 -2.00
CA TYR A 225 21.21 -16.09 -3.02
C TYR A 225 21.81 -15.98 -4.43
N ASP A 226 22.41 -14.84 -4.78
CA ASP A 226 23.09 -14.65 -6.06
C ASP A 226 24.33 -15.57 -6.20
N ASP A 227 25.11 -15.75 -5.12
CA ASP A 227 26.27 -16.65 -5.09
C ASP A 227 25.88 -18.14 -5.16
N ASP A 228 24.75 -18.54 -4.56
CA ASP A 228 24.25 -19.93 -4.56
C ASP A 228 23.63 -20.34 -5.92
N ASP A 229 23.04 -19.41 -6.68
CA ASP A 229 22.55 -19.67 -8.05
C ASP A 229 23.69 -19.82 -9.07
N ASP A 230 24.86 -19.22 -8.81
CA ASP A 230 26.08 -19.38 -9.61
C ASP A 230 26.82 -20.72 -9.34
N GLU A 231 26.60 -21.38 -8.18
CA GLU A 231 27.17 -22.71 -7.88
C GLU A 231 26.47 -23.88 -8.62
N PHE A 232 25.30 -23.66 -9.24
CA PHE A 232 24.61 -24.70 -10.03
C PHE A 232 25.05 -24.80 -11.50
N PHE A 233 26.00 -23.98 -11.94
CA PHE A 233 26.47 -23.91 -13.33
C PHE A 233 27.92 -24.36 -13.60
N PHE A 234 28.52 -25.18 -12.73
CA PHE A 234 29.84 -25.81 -12.99
C PHE A 234 29.85 -27.34 -12.89
#